data_AF-A0A356BGL1-F1
#
_entry.id   AF-A0A356BGL1-F1
#
_cell.length_a   1.000
_cell.length_b   1.000
_cell.length_c   1.000
_cell.angle_alpha   90.00
_cell.angle_beta   90.00
_cell.angle_gamma   90.00
#
_symmetry.space_group_name_H-M   'P 1'
#
loop_
_entity.id
_entity.type
_entity.pdbx_description
1 polymer ?
#
loop_
_entity_poly.entity_id
_entity_poly.type
_entity_poly.pdbx_seq_one_letter_code
_entity_poly.pdbx_strand_id
1 'polypeptide(L)' 'MADTLLTDNECEALRQRALSQPLVTHIYTADPSAHVFEGRIYIYPSHDIEAG' A
#
# COMPACT_ATOMS: atom_id res chain seq x y z
N MET A 1 9.81 -8.08 23.86
CA MET A 1 10.63 -7.36 22.86
C MET A 1 9.89 -6.08 22.58
N ALA A 2 10.39 -4.92 23.02
CA ALA A 2 9.71 -3.66 22.75
C ALA A 2 9.88 -3.35 21.26
N ASP A 3 8.79 -3.14 20.53
CA ASP A 3 8.84 -2.64 19.16
C ASP A 3 9.41 -1.23 19.20
N THR A 4 10.63 -1.07 18.71
CA THR A 4 11.20 0.25 18.45
C THR A 4 10.45 0.83 17.25
N LEU A 5 9.71 1.90 17.47
CA LEU A 5 9.06 2.63 16.40
C LEU A 5 10.11 3.28 15.50
N LEU A 6 9.91 3.19 14.18
CA LEU A 6 10.72 3.89 13.19
C LEU A 6 10.53 5.41 13.32
N THR A 7 11.60 6.17 13.14
CA THR A 7 11.53 7.63 13.04
C THR A 7 11.03 8.07 11.67
N ASP A 8 10.52 9.30 11.56
CA ASP A 8 10.01 9.85 10.30
C ASP A 8 11.08 9.88 9.19
N ASN A 9 12.33 10.19 9.55
CA ASN A 9 13.45 10.20 8.61
C ASN A 9 13.75 8.80 8.05
N GLU A 10 13.62 7.76 8.87
CA GLU A 10 13.81 6.38 8.43
C GLU A 10 12.67 5.93 7.51
N CYS A 11 11.43 6.31 7.82
CA CYS A 11 10.28 6.09 6.96
C CYS A 11 10.43 6.80 5.59
N GLU A 12 10.93 8.04 5.57
CA GLU A 12 11.17 8.78 4.34
C GLU A 12 12.28 8.16 3.50
N ALA A 13 13.40 7.77 4.13
CA ALA A 13 14.47 7.05 3.45
C ALA A 13 13.98 5.71 2.86
N LEU A 14 13.03 5.02 3.52
CA LEU A 14 12.36 3.82 3.01
C LEU A 14 11.48 4.10 1.78
N ARG A 15 10.69 5.19 1.80
CA ARG A 15 9.86 5.59 0.66
C ARG A 15 10.70 5.89 -0.57
N GLN A 16 11.81 6.61 -0.40
CA GLN A 16 12.70 6.97 -1.53
C GLN A 16 13.36 5.77 -2.20
N ARG A 17 13.58 4.68 -1.45
CA ARG A 17 14.13 3.41 -1.97
C ARG A 17 13.08 2.34 -2.25
N ALA A 18 11.79 2.68 -2.21
CA ALA A 18 10.74 1.73 -2.49
C ALA A 18 10.81 1.26 -3.95
N LEU A 19 10.81 -0.07 -4.15
CA LEU A 19 10.85 -0.67 -5.49
C LEU A 19 9.59 -0.37 -6.30
N SER A 20 8.48 -0.08 -5.62
CA SER A 20 7.17 0.11 -6.23
C SER A 20 6.49 1.32 -5.62
N GLN A 21 5.80 2.07 -6.47
CA GLN A 21 4.96 3.19 -6.07
C GLN A 21 3.51 2.72 -5.90
N PRO A 22 2.69 3.42 -5.10
CA PRO A 22 1.26 3.15 -5.03
C PRO A 22 0.62 3.19 -6.42
N LEU A 23 -0.25 2.22 -6.72
CA LEU A 23 -0.98 2.20 -8.00
C LEU A 23 -1.99 3.35 -8.10
N VAL A 24 -2.52 3.78 -6.96
CA VAL A 24 -3.42 4.94 -6.79
C VAL A 24 -3.07 5.68 -5.51
N THR A 25 -3.35 6.98 -5.44
CA THR A 25 -3.00 7.84 -4.30
C THR A 25 -4.17 8.64 -3.73
N HIS A 26 -5.34 8.58 -4.36
CA HIS A 26 -6.53 9.33 -3.95
C HIS A 26 -7.39 8.60 -2.90
N ILE A 27 -7.12 7.32 -2.66
CA ILE A 27 -7.70 6.48 -1.60
C ILE A 27 -6.62 5.53 -1.06
N TYR A 28 -6.73 5.15 0.22
CA TYR A 28 -5.88 4.12 0.80
C TYR A 28 -6.45 2.73 0.49
N THR A 29 -5.57 1.81 0.14
CA THR A 29 -5.91 0.45 -0.31
C THR A 29 -4.95 -0.57 0.27
N ALA A 30 -5.47 -1.71 0.72
CA ALA A 30 -4.68 -2.84 1.18
C ALA A 30 -5.16 -4.16 0.54
N ASP A 31 -4.46 -5.26 0.86
CA ASP A 31 -4.81 -6.64 0.50
C ASP A 31 -5.23 -6.85 -0.97
N PRO A 32 -4.41 -6.46 -1.96
CA PRO A 32 -4.81 -6.48 -3.36
C PRO A 32 -4.96 -7.92 -3.87
N SER A 33 -6.17 -8.28 -4.29
CA SER A 33 -6.45 -9.52 -5.02
C SER A 33 -6.54 -9.25 -6.53
N ALA A 34 -5.64 -9.83 -7.32
CA ALA A 34 -5.56 -9.60 -8.77
C ALA A 34 -6.16 -10.76 -9.57
N HIS A 35 -7.04 -10.43 -10.52
CA HIS A 35 -7.64 -11.39 -11.46
C HIS A 35 -7.46 -10.94 -12.91
N VAL A 36 -7.32 -11.90 -13.82
CA VAL A 36 -7.27 -11.64 -15.26
C VAL A 36 -8.60 -12.01 -15.90
N PHE A 37 -9.28 -11.02 -16.46
CA PHE A 37 -10.51 -11.21 -17.22
C PHE A 37 -10.39 -10.49 -18.57
N GLU A 38 -10.71 -11.21 -19.66
CA GLU A 38 -10.70 -10.65 -21.03
C GLU A 38 -9.39 -9.93 -21.41
N GLY A 39 -8.25 -10.46 -20.95
CA GLY A 39 -6.92 -9.87 -21.22
C GLY A 39 -6.61 -8.61 -20.41
N ARG A 40 -7.41 -8.26 -19.40
CA ARG A 40 -7.19 -7.14 -18.47
C ARG A 40 -6.97 -7.65 -17.06
N ILE A 41 -6.12 -6.94 -16.30
CA ILE A 41 -5.91 -7.18 -14.87
C ILE A 41 -6.89 -6.31 -14.09
N TYR A 42 -7.70 -6.96 -13.26
CA TYR A 42 -8.58 -6.32 -12.29
C TYR A 42 -8.01 -6.54 -10.90
N ILE A 43 -7.88 -5.47 -10.13
CA ILE A 43 -7.37 -5.52 -8.76
C ILE A 43 -8.54 -5.17 -7.84
N TYR A 44 -8.82 -6.05 -6.88
CA TYR A 44 -9.85 -5.91 -5.86
C TYR A 44 -9.16 -5.73 -4.50
N PRO A 45 -8.80 -4.48 -4.11
CA PRO A 45 -8.24 -4.21 -2.79
C PRO A 45 -9.34 -4.04 -1.74
N SER A 46 -8.98 -4.12 -0.46
CA SER A 46 -9.79 -3.55 0.61
C SER A 46 -9.71 -2.01 0.57
N HIS A 47 -10.74 -1.34 1.09
CA HIS A 47 -10.71 0.09 1.33
C HIS A 47 -10.35 0.34 2.80
N ASP A 48 -9.12 0.79 3.04
CA ASP A 48 -8.70 1.22 4.35
C ASP A 48 -9.28 2.61 4.61
N ILE A 49 -10.46 2.62 5.21
CA ILE A 49 -11.07 3.81 5.78
C ILE A 49 -10.94 3.74 7.31
N GLU A 50 -10.67 4.86 7.97
CA GLU A 50 -10.91 4.95 9.41
C GLU A 50 -12.42 4.79 9.65
N ALA A 51 -12.84 3.56 9.94
CA ALA A 51 -14.15 3.25 10.47
C ALA A 51 -14.06 3.24 12.00
N GLY A 52 -13.83 4.41 12.60
CA GLY A 52 -13.68 4.56 14.05
C GLY A 52 -13.47 5.99 14.49
#